data_AF-A0A7H0GKU5-F1
#
_entry.id   AF-A0A7H0GKU5-F1
#
_cell.length_a   1.000
_cell.length_b   1.000
_cell.length_c   1.000
_cell.angle_alpha   90.00
_cell.angle_beta   90.00
_cell.angle_gamma   90.00
#
_symmetry.space_group_name_H-M   'P 1'
#
loop_
_entity.id
_entity.type
_entity.pdbx_description
1 polymer ?
#
loop_
_entity_poly.entity_id
_entity_poly.type
_entity_poly.pdbx_seq_one_letter_code
_entity_poly.pdbx_strand_id
1 'polypeptide(L)'
;MTEFENKAHAFIVLNVFEQMLELGRIIHNLSMAARDTYEIGSGGVTNPGKLRRINEVIQRISSLQLSVASDNKEDLDSFIQSSFEMLELEIEDLKIPGKFFR
;
A
#
# COMPACT_ATOMS: atom_id res chain seq x y z
N MET A 1 8.17 4.30 -20.06
CA MET A 1 7.79 3.87 -18.71
C MET A 1 6.34 4.18 -18.48
N THR A 2 5.59 3.24 -17.94
CA THR A 2 4.22 3.45 -17.43
C THR A 2 4.24 4.40 -16.23
N GLU A 3 3.09 4.98 -15.85
CA GLU A 3 2.98 5.78 -14.62
C GLU A 3 3.41 4.96 -13.38
N PHE A 4 3.10 3.67 -13.40
CA PHE A 4 3.55 2.64 -12.46
C PHE A 4 5.08 2.58 -12.34
N GLU A 5 5.77 2.31 -13.45
CA GLU A 5 7.23 2.16 -13.47
C GLU A 5 7.92 3.43 -12.97
N ASN A 6 7.33 4.61 -13.26
CA ASN A 6 7.81 5.88 -12.77
C ASN A 6 7.69 6.01 -11.24
N LYS A 7 6.58 5.55 -10.63
CA LYS A 7 6.37 5.59 -9.17
C LYS A 7 7.31 4.65 -8.43
N ALA A 8 7.44 3.41 -8.92
CA ALA A 8 8.37 2.44 -8.34
C ALA A 8 9.82 2.93 -8.44
N HIS A 9 10.22 3.48 -9.60
CA HIS A 9 11.56 4.05 -9.77
C HIS A 9 11.79 5.28 -8.89
N ALA A 10 10.81 6.18 -8.78
CA ALA A 10 10.87 7.33 -7.89
C ALA A 10 10.99 6.92 -6.42
N PHE A 11 10.36 5.81 -6.02
CA PHE A 11 10.49 5.25 -4.67
C PHE A 11 11.88 4.66 -4.40
N ILE A 12 12.46 3.95 -5.38
CA ILE A 12 13.79 3.31 -5.25
C ILE A 12 14.89 4.34 -4.99
N VAL A 13 14.78 5.55 -5.54
CA VAL A 13 15.79 6.61 -5.37
C VAL A 13 15.69 7.38 -4.05
N LEU A 14 14.65 7.15 -3.25
CA LEU A 14 14.50 7.74 -1.92
C LEU A 14 15.50 7.13 -0.93
N ASN A 15 15.87 7.89 0.09
CA ASN A 15 16.63 7.30 1.19
C ASN A 15 15.73 6.39 2.05
N VAL A 16 16.33 5.50 2.85
CA VAL A 16 15.59 4.51 3.67
C VAL A 16 14.53 5.17 4.55
N PHE A 17 14.82 6.32 5.17
CA PHE A 17 13.85 7.01 6.02
C PHE A 17 12.65 7.52 5.20
N GLU A 18 12.90 8.10 4.03
CA GLU A 18 11.85 8.56 3.10
C GLU A 18 11.01 7.38 2.59
N GLN A 19 11.64 6.26 2.20
CA GLN A 19 10.94 5.04 1.81
C GLN A 19 10.01 4.54 2.91
N MET A 20 10.51 4.46 4.14
CA MET A 20 9.74 4.04 5.30
C MET A 20 8.55 4.97 5.57
N LEU A 21 8.75 6.29 5.43
CA LEU A 21 7.70 7.28 5.61
C LEU A 21 6.61 7.15 4.53
N GLU A 22 7.00 6.99 3.27
CA GLU A 22 6.05 6.80 2.16
C GLU A 22 5.23 5.52 2.31
N LEU A 23 5.85 4.39 2.64
CA LEU A 23 5.13 3.14 2.92
C LEU A 23 4.18 3.30 4.12
N GLY A 24 4.59 4.02 5.16
CA GLY A 24 3.75 4.34 6.31
C GLY A 24 2.54 5.20 5.93
N ARG A 25 2.71 6.19 5.04
CA ARG A 25 1.59 6.99 4.50
C ARG A 25 0.62 6.10 3.73
N ILE A 26 1.11 5.23 2.85
CA ILE A 26 0.28 4.28 2.09
C ILE A 26 -0.55 3.41 3.04
N ILE A 27 0.07 2.81 4.06
CA ILE A 27 -0.62 1.98 5.06
C ILE A 27 -1.70 2.77 5.80
N HIS A 28 -1.38 3.99 6.24
CA HIS A 28 -2.33 4.86 6.93
C HIS A 28 -3.55 5.16 6.05
N ASN A 29 -3.32 5.52 4.80
CA ASN A 29 -4.35 5.89 3.84
C ASN A 29 -5.26 4.71 3.48
N LEU A 30 -4.70 3.52 3.29
CA LEU A 30 -5.46 2.28 3.13
C LEU A 30 -6.30 1.97 4.37
N SER A 31 -5.74 2.16 5.57
CA SER A 31 -6.46 1.95 6.83
C SER A 31 -7.64 2.92 6.98
N MET A 32 -7.48 4.16 6.52
CA MET A 32 -8.57 5.13 6.48
C MET A 32 -9.65 4.73 5.48
N ALA A 33 -9.27 4.24 4.29
CA ALA A 33 -10.22 3.72 3.30
C ALA A 33 -10.95 2.45 3.79
N ALA A 34 -10.31 1.63 4.61
CA ALA A 34 -10.94 0.44 5.21
C ALA A 34 -12.11 0.80 6.13
N ARG A 35 -12.10 1.99 6.75
CA ARG A 35 -13.17 2.42 7.66
C ARG A 35 -14.53 2.51 6.98
N ASP A 36 -14.57 2.77 5.67
CA ASP A 36 -15.80 2.81 4.89
C ASP A 36 -16.48 1.44 4.78
N THR A 37 -15.79 0.36 5.18
CA THR A 37 -16.35 -0.99 5.24
C THR A 37 -17.03 -1.31 6.58
N TYR A 38 -16.89 -0.45 7.59
CA TYR A 38 -17.50 -0.68 8.90
C TYR A 38 -18.95 -0.22 8.96
N GLU A 39 -19.74 -0.93 9.75
CA GLU A 39 -21.10 -0.50 10.08
C GLU A 39 -21.07 0.65 11.10
N ILE A 40 -21.84 1.70 10.84
CA ILE A 40 -21.91 2.85 11.75
C ILE A 40 -22.65 2.44 13.03
N GLY A 41 -22.02 2.66 14.18
CA GLY A 41 -22.64 2.42 15.50
C GLY A 41 -22.71 0.96 15.92
N SER A 42 -22.08 0.05 15.16
CA SER A 42 -21.95 -1.37 15.50
C SER A 42 -20.48 -1.83 15.39
N GLY A 43 -20.20 -3.09 15.75
CA GLY A 43 -18.91 -3.75 15.49
C GLY A 43 -18.87 -4.54 14.17
N GLY A 44 -19.90 -4.37 13.32
CA GLY A 44 -20.08 -5.12 12.08
C GLY A 44 -19.29 -4.55 10.89
N VAL A 45 -19.27 -5.31 9.80
CA VAL A 45 -18.60 -4.95 8.54
C VAL A 45 -19.59 -5.09 7.40
N THR A 46 -19.89 -3.99 6.71
CA THR A 46 -20.83 -3.94 5.58
C THR A 46 -20.28 -4.63 4.32
N ASN A 47 -18.96 -4.63 4.14
CA ASN A 47 -18.31 -5.28 3.01
C ASN A 47 -17.01 -6.01 3.42
N PRO A 48 -17.13 -7.24 3.95
CA PRO A 48 -15.98 -8.03 4.41
C PRO A 48 -14.98 -8.35 3.30
N GLY A 49 -15.45 -8.52 2.05
CA GLY A 49 -14.59 -8.79 0.91
C GLY A 49 -13.67 -7.63 0.58
N LYS A 50 -14.21 -6.40 0.57
CA LYS A 50 -13.43 -5.17 0.41
C LYS A 50 -12.43 -4.99 1.55
N LEU A 51 -12.86 -5.20 2.80
CA LEU A 51 -11.96 -5.11 3.96
C LEU A 51 -10.80 -6.10 3.86
N ARG A 52 -11.07 -7.35 3.48
CA ARG A 52 -10.03 -8.37 3.29
C ARG A 52 -8.98 -7.93 2.27
N ARG A 53 -9.42 -7.47 1.09
CA ARG A 53 -8.49 -7.00 0.03
C ARG A 53 -7.63 -5.83 0.51
N ILE A 54 -8.22 -4.85 1.21
CA ILE A 54 -7.45 -3.72 1.78
C ILE A 54 -6.41 -4.23 2.79
N ASN A 55 -6.77 -5.17 3.65
CA ASN A 55 -5.86 -5.75 4.63
C ASN A 55 -4.70 -6.51 3.96
N GLU A 56 -4.95 -7.21 2.86
CA GLU A 56 -3.91 -7.90 2.07
C GLU A 56 -2.90 -6.92 1.48
N VAL A 57 -3.37 -5.78 0.95
CA VAL A 57 -2.48 -4.70 0.49
C VAL A 57 -1.68 -4.11 1.65
N ILE A 58 -2.33 -3.78 2.78
CA ILE A 58 -1.64 -3.27 3.98
C ILE A 58 -0.56 -4.24 4.45
N GLN A 59 -0.85 -5.54 4.48
CA GLN A 59 0.10 -6.56 4.90
C GLN A 59 1.31 -6.61 3.97
N ARG A 60 1.10 -6.51 2.65
CA ARG A 60 2.21 -6.52 1.68
C ARG A 60 3.08 -5.28 1.79
N ILE A 61 2.47 -4.09 1.88
CA ILE A 61 3.21 -2.83 2.06
C ILE A 61 3.95 -2.80 3.39
N SER A 62 3.35 -3.32 4.47
CA SER A 62 4.02 -3.48 5.76
C SER A 62 5.22 -4.44 5.68
N SER A 63 5.10 -5.52 4.90
CA SER A 63 6.20 -6.47 4.69
C SER A 63 7.35 -5.85 3.88
N LEU A 64 7.03 -5.04 2.88
CA LEU A 64 8.02 -4.23 2.15
C LEU A 64 8.70 -3.23 3.09
N GLN A 65 7.94 -2.57 3.96
CA GLN A 65 8.47 -1.63 4.94
C GLN A 65 9.47 -2.30 5.89
N LEU A 66 9.16 -3.50 6.38
CA LEU A 66 10.11 -4.30 7.17
C LEU A 66 11.36 -4.68 6.38
N SER A 67 11.21 -5.05 5.10
CA SER A 67 12.33 -5.42 4.24
C SER A 67 13.30 -4.25 4.04
N VAL A 68 12.76 -3.06 3.73
CA VAL A 68 13.50 -1.79 3.64
C VAL A 68 14.22 -1.47 4.96
N ALA A 69 13.54 -1.60 6.11
CA ALA A 69 14.14 -1.32 7.42
C ALA A 69 15.26 -2.30 7.80
N SER A 70 15.15 -3.55 7.36
CA SER A 70 16.10 -4.62 7.68
C SER A 70 17.38 -4.62 6.83
N ASP A 71 17.48 -3.70 5.85
CA ASP A 71 18.53 -3.69 4.81
C ASP A 71 18.67 -5.05 4.09
N ASN A 72 17.57 -5.80 3.98
CA ASN A 72 17.55 -7.05 3.24
C ASN A 72 17.45 -6.73 1.75
N LYS A 73 18.61 -6.69 1.09
CA LYS A 73 18.75 -6.25 -0.31
C LYS A 73 18.48 -7.35 -1.33
N GLU A 74 18.36 -8.61 -0.91
CA GLU A 74 18.11 -9.69 -1.85
C GLU A 74 16.68 -9.54 -2.40
N ASP A 75 16.58 -9.35 -3.72
CA ASP A 75 15.33 -9.14 -4.47
C ASP A 75 14.46 -7.94 -4.06
N LEU A 76 15.02 -6.96 -3.33
CA LEU A 76 14.25 -5.81 -2.84
C LEU A 76 13.60 -5.01 -3.99
N ASP A 77 14.32 -4.76 -5.07
CA ASP A 77 13.79 -4.01 -6.23
C ASP A 77 12.60 -4.74 -6.89
N SER A 78 12.72 -6.06 -7.05
CA SER A 78 11.64 -6.92 -7.55
C SER A 78 10.44 -6.92 -6.61
N PHE A 79 10.69 -6.91 -5.29
CA PHE A 79 9.64 -6.85 -4.30
C PHE A 79 8.94 -5.48 -4.26
N ILE A 80 9.69 -4.38 -4.43
CA ILE A 80 9.15 -3.03 -4.61
C ILE A 80 8.21 -3.00 -5.82
N GLN A 81 8.69 -3.44 -6.99
CA GLN A 81 7.89 -3.46 -8.22
C GLN A 81 6.59 -4.23 -8.03
N SER A 82 6.66 -5.49 -7.59
CA SER A 82 5.46 -6.32 -7.43
C SER A 82 4.50 -5.80 -6.35
N SER A 83 4.98 -5.09 -5.34
CA SER A 83 4.14 -4.49 -4.29
C SER A 83 3.42 -3.24 -4.79
N PHE A 84 4.09 -2.40 -5.58
CA PHE A 84 3.46 -1.23 -6.20
C PHE A 84 2.46 -1.64 -7.29
N GLU A 85 2.72 -2.75 -8.01
CA GLU A 85 1.80 -3.28 -9.02
C GLU A 85 0.50 -3.75 -8.36
N MET A 86 0.61 -4.52 -7.27
CA MET A 86 -0.55 -4.93 -6.49
C MET A 86 -1.31 -3.74 -5.92
N LEU A 87 -0.59 -2.73 -5.40
CA LEU A 87 -1.19 -1.52 -4.85
C LEU A 87 -2.04 -0.78 -5.89
N GLU A 88 -1.52 -0.62 -7.10
CA GLU A 88 -2.21 0.09 -8.18
C GLU A 88 -3.48 -0.63 -8.63
N LEU A 89 -3.37 -1.93 -8.93
CA LEU A 89 -4.50 -2.77 -9.31
C LEU A 89 -5.61 -2.74 -8.25
N GLU A 90 -5.24 -2.85 -6.97
CA GLU A 90 -6.19 -2.85 -5.86
C GLU A 90 -6.80 -1.47 -5.61
N ILE A 91 -6.04 -0.38 -5.72
CA ILE A 91 -6.60 0.98 -5.57
C ILE A 91 -7.67 1.24 -6.64
N GLU A 92 -7.39 0.86 -7.89
CA GLU A 92 -8.32 1.02 -9.01
C GLU A 92 -9.59 0.19 -8.80
N ASP A 93 -9.43 -1.12 -8.55
CA ASP A 93 -10.54 -2.05 -8.35
C ASP A 93 -11.43 -1.68 -7.16
N LEU A 94 -10.80 -1.32 -6.03
CA LEU A 94 -11.50 -0.99 -4.79
C LEU A 94 -12.07 0.44 -4.80
N LYS A 95 -11.79 1.20 -5.87
CA LYS A 95 -12.16 2.61 -6.06
C LYS A 95 -11.73 3.48 -4.89
N ILE A 96 -10.51 3.24 -4.37
CA ILE A 96 -9.95 4.04 -3.28
C ILE A 96 -9.61 5.42 -3.87
N PRO A 97 -10.12 6.52 -3.30
CA PRO A 97 -9.90 7.84 -3.88
C PRO A 97 -8.40 8.16 -4.02
N GLY A 98 -7.93 8.46 -5.23
CA GLY A 98 -6.52 8.74 -5.50
C GLY A 98 -5.93 9.94 -4.72
N LYS A 99 -6.78 10.80 -4.15
CA LYS A 99 -6.36 11.86 -3.20
C LYS A 99 -5.67 11.33 -1.95
N PHE A 100 -5.85 10.05 -1.64
CA PHE A 100 -5.18 9.37 -0.54
C PHE A 100 -3.72 9.00 -0.86
N PHE A 101 -3.24 9.20 -2.09
CA PHE A 101 -1.88 8.80 -2.49
C PHE A 101 -1.13 9.94 -3.21
N ARG A 102 -1.51 11.19 -2.95
CA ARG A 102 -0.86 12.40 -3.45
C ARG A 102 0.01 13.05 -2.39
#